data_AF-A0A935S1Q5-F1
#
_entry.id   AF-A0A935S1Q5-F1
#
_cell.length_a   1.000
_cell.length_b   1.000
_cell.length_c   1.000
_cell.angle_alpha   90.00
_cell.angle_beta   90.00
_cell.angle_gamma   90.00
#
_symmetry.space_group_name_H-M   'P 1'
#
loop_
_entity.id
_entity.type
_entity.pdbx_description
1 polymer ?
#
loop_
_entity_poly.entity_id
_entity_poly.type
_entity_poly.pdbx_seq_one_letter_code
_entity_poly.pdbx_strand_id
1 'polypeptide(L)'
;MIIANCEILQKKWAKENNISYTVENWLKEIAFAQIKQYKPDVFYLEYVLEFFNDFLHEVKPFCKYVASWISSPLINKVSLVGLDLVFSSTPDFIKTFKTQGLNAEYMHPAFDERILKKLKNTSTKDIPFSFVGGWDDVHINRKNALQELVKNTPIKLWGIFL
;
A
#
# COMPACT_ATOMS: atom_id res chain seq x y z
N MET A 1 -9.50 -11.22 -5.09
CA MET A 1 -8.96 -9.85 -4.97
C MET A 1 -10.13 -8.94 -4.61
N ILE A 2 -10.03 -8.21 -3.50
CA ILE A 2 -11.04 -7.24 -3.06
C ILE A 2 -10.51 -5.84 -3.39
N ILE A 3 -11.26 -5.05 -4.15
CA ILE A 3 -10.96 -3.64 -4.42
C ILE A 3 -11.84 -2.81 -3.51
N ALA A 4 -11.40 -2.62 -2.25
CA ALA A 4 -12.25 -2.02 -1.24
C ALA A 4 -12.48 -0.52 -1.46
N ASN A 5 -11.48 0.21 -1.98
CA ASN A 5 -11.55 1.66 -2.19
C ASN A 5 -12.34 2.10 -3.43
N CYS A 6 -13.07 1.19 -4.11
CA CYS A 6 -13.92 1.54 -5.25
C CYS A 6 -15.40 1.45 -4.84
N GLU A 7 -15.95 2.58 -4.41
CA GLU A 7 -17.31 2.66 -3.88
C GLU A 7 -18.37 2.09 -4.83
N ILE A 8 -18.30 2.43 -6.12
CA ILE A 8 -19.26 1.96 -7.12
C ILE A 8 -19.26 0.42 -7.20
N LEU A 9 -18.07 -0.19 -7.26
CA LEU A 9 -17.94 -1.65 -7.32
C LEU A 9 -18.41 -2.30 -6.01
N GLN A 10 -18.07 -1.73 -4.86
CA GLN A 10 -18.43 -2.26 -3.56
C GLN A 10 -19.95 -2.22 -3.33
N LYS A 11 -20.60 -1.08 -3.58
CA LYS A 11 -22.06 -0.94 -3.45
C LYS A 11 -22.81 -1.81 -4.44
N LYS A 12 -22.29 -1.96 -5.67
CA LYS A 12 -22.86 -2.86 -6.68
C LYS A 12 -22.78 -4.32 -6.23
N TRP A 13 -21.62 -4.76 -5.75
CA TRP A 13 -21.44 -6.11 -5.20
C TRP A 13 -22.35 -6.37 -4.00
N ALA A 14 -22.47 -5.40 -3.08
CA ALA A 14 -23.33 -5.54 -1.90
C ALA A 14 -24.80 -5.72 -2.29
N LYS A 15 -25.29 -4.94 -3.26
CA LYS A 15 -26.65 -5.12 -3.82
C LYS A 15 -26.85 -6.51 -4.43
N GLU A 16 -25.86 -7.01 -5.16
CA GLU A 16 -25.93 -8.33 -5.82
C GLU A 16 -25.89 -9.50 -4.82
N ASN A 17 -25.27 -9.30 -3.66
CA ASN A 17 -25.13 -10.31 -2.62
C ASN A 17 -26.08 -10.10 -1.43
N ASN A 18 -27.05 -9.19 -1.55
CA ASN A 18 -28.02 -8.83 -0.51
C ASN A 18 -27.35 -8.45 0.83
N ILE A 19 -26.24 -7.72 0.75
CA ILE A 19 -25.50 -7.23 1.91
C ILE A 19 -26.00 -5.83 2.27
N SER A 20 -26.50 -5.70 3.50
CA SER A 20 -26.80 -4.40 4.12
C SER A 20 -25.53 -3.76 4.65
N TYR A 21 -25.44 -2.43 4.55
CA TYR A 21 -24.33 -1.63 5.08
C TYR A 21 -24.80 -0.22 5.44
N THR A 22 -24.05 0.45 6.30
CA THR A 22 -24.23 1.85 6.71
C THR A 22 -23.51 2.79 5.74
N VAL A 23 -24.02 4.01 5.58
CA VAL A 23 -23.40 5.00 4.67
C VAL A 23 -22.03 5.41 5.18
N GLU A 24 -21.81 5.38 6.50
CA GLU A 24 -20.57 5.80 7.15
C GLU A 24 -19.49 4.70 7.10
N ASN A 25 -19.87 3.42 7.14
CA ASN A 25 -18.92 2.30 7.24
C ASN A 25 -18.96 1.33 6.06
N TRP A 26 -19.60 1.69 4.94
CA TRP A 26 -19.71 0.84 3.75
C TRP A 26 -18.38 0.19 3.34
N LEU A 27 -17.26 0.92 3.44
CA LEU A 27 -15.93 0.44 3.07
C LEU A 27 -15.53 -0.81 3.85
N LYS A 28 -15.73 -0.79 5.18
CA LYS A 28 -15.35 -1.91 6.06
C LYS A 28 -16.40 -3.01 6.04
N GLU A 29 -17.68 -2.65 6.14
CA GLU A 29 -18.76 -3.63 6.25
C GLU A 29 -18.88 -4.50 4.99
N ILE A 30 -18.74 -3.89 3.81
CA ILE A 30 -18.80 -4.64 2.55
C ILE A 30 -17.53 -5.50 2.39
N ALA A 31 -16.34 -4.96 2.67
CA ALA A 31 -15.10 -5.74 2.63
C ALA A 31 -15.12 -6.93 3.61
N PHE A 32 -15.64 -6.71 4.83
CA PHE A 32 -15.85 -7.76 5.82
C PHE A 32 -16.79 -8.85 5.29
N ALA A 33 -17.93 -8.46 4.71
CA ALA A 33 -18.87 -9.41 4.11
C ALA A 33 -18.22 -10.22 2.98
N GLN A 34 -17.43 -9.58 2.12
CA GLN A 34 -16.66 -10.24 1.06
C GLN A 34 -15.68 -11.27 1.63
N ILE A 35 -14.92 -10.91 2.66
CA ILE A 35 -13.97 -11.82 3.32
C ILE A 35 -14.70 -12.98 3.99
N LYS A 36 -15.80 -12.72 4.69
CA LYS A 36 -16.61 -13.74 5.38
C LYS A 36 -17.24 -14.74 4.40
N GLN A 37 -17.68 -14.28 3.23
CA GLN A 37 -18.24 -15.12 2.18
C GLN A 37 -17.14 -15.93 1.47
N TYR A 38 -16.01 -15.30 1.16
CA TYR A 38 -14.92 -15.93 0.41
C TYR A 38 -14.07 -16.88 1.26
N LYS A 39 -13.87 -16.57 2.55
CA LYS A 39 -13.03 -17.31 3.50
C LYS A 39 -11.61 -17.57 2.96
N PRO A 40 -10.81 -16.52 2.73
CA PRO A 40 -9.50 -16.69 2.12
C PRO A 40 -8.57 -17.53 3.00
N ASP A 41 -7.78 -18.40 2.39
CA ASP A 41 -6.66 -19.03 3.09
C ASP A 41 -5.66 -17.95 3.58
N VAL A 42 -5.40 -16.95 2.74
CA VAL A 42 -4.51 -15.83 3.06
C VAL A 42 -5.21 -14.51 2.75
N PHE A 43 -5.37 -13.67 3.78
CA PHE A 43 -5.74 -12.28 3.62
C PHE A 43 -4.48 -11.41 3.60
N TYR A 44 -4.10 -10.96 2.41
CA TYR A 44 -3.00 -10.02 2.20
C TYR A 44 -3.54 -8.60 2.02
N LEU A 45 -3.04 -7.65 2.81
CA LEU A 45 -3.40 -6.23 2.71
C LEU A 45 -2.20 -5.28 2.75
N GLU A 46 -2.27 -4.20 1.98
CA GLU A 46 -1.37 -3.07 2.14
C GLU A 46 -1.68 -2.32 3.45
N TYR A 47 -0.74 -1.51 3.93
CA TYR A 47 -0.96 -0.64 5.08
C TYR A 47 -2.01 0.46 4.77
N VAL A 48 -3.27 0.15 5.08
CA VAL A 48 -4.44 1.02 4.94
C VAL A 48 -5.14 1.11 6.29
N LEU A 49 -5.02 2.26 6.96
CA LEU A 49 -5.40 2.48 8.37
C LEU A 49 -6.80 1.96 8.72
N GLU A 50 -7.76 2.11 7.80
CA GLU A 50 -9.16 1.73 7.97
C GLU A 50 -9.34 0.23 8.25
N PHE A 51 -8.42 -0.62 7.77
CA PHE A 51 -8.46 -2.07 7.89
C PHE A 51 -7.56 -2.64 9.00
N PHE A 52 -6.99 -1.78 9.85
CA PHE A 52 -6.23 -2.19 11.02
C PHE A 52 -7.08 -2.12 12.31
N ASN A 53 -6.47 -2.49 13.45
CA ASN A 53 -7.13 -2.56 14.75
C ASN A 53 -8.28 -3.58 14.76
N ASP A 54 -9.48 -3.16 15.17
CA ASP A 54 -10.66 -4.03 15.35
C ASP A 54 -11.01 -4.81 14.08
N PHE A 55 -10.82 -4.21 12.90
CA PHE A 55 -11.12 -4.88 11.63
C PHE A 55 -10.30 -6.16 11.45
N LEU A 56 -8.99 -6.14 11.77
CA LEU A 56 -8.14 -7.34 11.68
C LEU A 56 -8.63 -8.43 12.64
N HIS A 57 -9.03 -8.02 13.85
CA HIS A 57 -9.58 -8.95 14.82
C HIS A 57 -10.88 -9.59 14.31
N GLU A 58 -11.77 -8.81 13.69
CA GLU A 58 -13.05 -9.28 13.19
C GLU A 58 -12.89 -10.25 12.01
N VAL A 59 -11.96 -9.98 11.08
CA VAL A 59 -11.78 -10.84 9.89
C VAL A 59 -10.95 -12.09 10.18
N LYS A 60 -10.10 -12.07 11.21
CA LYS A 60 -9.17 -13.15 11.52
C LYS A 60 -9.83 -14.54 11.59
N PRO A 61 -11.01 -14.74 12.21
CA PRO A 61 -11.65 -16.06 12.27
C PRO A 61 -12.08 -16.62 10.90
N PHE A 62 -12.13 -15.79 9.85
CA PHE A 62 -12.49 -16.19 8.50
C PHE A 62 -11.28 -16.42 7.59
N CYS A 63 -10.07 -16.21 8.11
CA CYS A 63 -8.81 -16.32 7.37
C CYS A 63 -7.90 -17.34 8.05
N LYS A 64 -7.15 -18.15 7.30
CA LYS A 64 -6.11 -19.00 7.93
C LYS A 64 -4.87 -18.19 8.28
N TYR A 65 -4.50 -17.26 7.40
CA TYR A 65 -3.39 -16.33 7.60
C TYR A 65 -3.76 -14.90 7.22
N VAL A 66 -3.17 -13.94 7.92
CA VAL A 66 -3.29 -12.51 7.65
C VAL A 66 -1.88 -11.94 7.55
N ALA A 67 -1.53 -11.40 6.39
CA ALA A 67 -0.22 -10.82 6.13
C ALA A 67 -0.37 -9.39 5.63
N SER A 68 0.53 -8.49 6.02
CA SER A 68 0.49 -7.11 5.56
C SER A 68 1.82 -6.60 5.06
N TRP A 69 1.79 -5.73 4.05
CA TRP A 69 2.94 -4.95 3.64
C TRP A 69 2.96 -3.59 4.33
N ILE A 70 4.03 -3.33 5.09
CA ILE A 70 4.23 -2.08 5.83
C ILE A 70 5.65 -1.57 5.55
N SER A 71 5.75 -0.59 4.65
CA SER A 71 7.03 0.05 4.28
C SER A 71 7.00 1.57 4.44
N SER A 72 6.05 2.08 5.22
CA SER A 72 5.94 3.47 5.66
C SER A 72 5.97 3.55 7.19
N PRO A 73 6.33 4.70 7.78
CA PRO A 73 6.21 4.92 9.21
C PRO A 73 4.78 4.61 9.71
N LEU A 74 4.68 3.92 10.85
CA LEU A 74 3.40 3.73 11.52
C LEU A 74 2.94 5.05 12.13
N ILE A 75 1.71 5.44 11.81
CA ILE A 75 1.07 6.66 12.32
C ILE A 75 0.08 6.24 13.42
N ASN A 76 -0.13 7.07 14.45
CA ASN A 76 -1.23 6.93 15.41
C ASN A 76 -1.32 5.62 16.24
N LYS A 77 -0.19 5.01 16.63
CA LYS A 77 -0.17 3.80 17.50
C LYS A 77 -1.09 2.68 16.98
N VAL A 78 -1.17 2.50 15.66
CA VAL A 78 -1.95 1.42 15.05
C VAL A 78 -1.53 0.08 15.64
N SER A 79 -2.52 -0.70 16.08
CA SER A 79 -2.33 -2.05 16.55
C SER A 79 -2.06 -2.98 15.37
N LEU A 80 -0.97 -3.74 15.47
CA LEU A 80 -0.60 -4.80 14.52
C LEU A 80 -1.10 -6.19 14.99
N VAL A 81 -1.86 -6.24 16.08
CA VAL A 81 -2.45 -7.48 16.59
C VAL A 81 -3.36 -8.10 15.52
N GLY A 82 -3.24 -9.40 15.32
CA GLY A 82 -3.98 -10.16 14.31
C GLY A 82 -3.19 -10.45 13.03
N LEU A 83 -2.08 -9.75 12.79
CA LEU A 83 -1.15 -10.09 11.71
C LEU A 83 -0.32 -11.32 12.08
N ASP A 84 -0.21 -12.27 11.15
CA ASP A 84 0.70 -13.42 11.26
C ASP A 84 2.07 -13.11 10.69
N LEU A 85 2.16 -12.19 9.72
CA LEU A 85 3.37 -11.84 9.01
C LEU A 85 3.33 -10.40 8.49
N VAL A 86 4.43 -9.67 8.65
CA VAL A 86 4.63 -8.34 8.07
C VAL A 86 5.73 -8.39 7.01
N PHE A 87 5.45 -7.90 5.82
CA PHE A 87 6.47 -7.65 4.80
C PHE A 87 6.91 -6.19 4.83
N SER A 88 8.21 -5.94 4.66
CA SER A 88 8.71 -4.58 4.50
C SER A 88 9.92 -4.53 3.57
N SER A 89 10.01 -3.45 2.78
CA SER A 89 11.20 -3.11 2.01
C SER A 89 12.20 -2.27 2.81
N THR A 90 11.90 -1.96 4.07
CA THR A 90 12.73 -1.13 4.94
C THR A 90 13.38 -2.00 6.03
N PRO A 91 14.70 -2.24 5.99
CA PRO A 91 15.37 -3.14 6.95
C PRO A 91 15.17 -2.74 8.41
N ASP A 92 15.15 -1.44 8.70
CA ASP A 92 14.92 -0.92 10.06
C ASP A 92 13.51 -1.25 10.58
N PHE A 93 12.51 -1.31 9.70
CA PHE A 93 11.15 -1.74 10.07
C PHE A 93 11.12 -3.23 10.38
N ILE A 94 11.80 -4.06 9.60
CA ILE A 94 11.94 -5.50 9.90
C ILE A 94 12.52 -5.71 11.29
N LYS A 95 13.61 -5.02 11.62
CA LYS A 95 14.24 -5.09 12.95
C LYS A 95 13.25 -4.65 14.04
N THR A 96 12.56 -3.55 13.83
CA THR A 96 11.57 -3.01 14.77
C THR A 96 10.45 -4.01 15.02
N PHE A 97 9.84 -4.57 13.97
CA PHE A 97 8.74 -5.54 14.08
C PHE A 97 9.17 -6.82 14.79
N LYS A 98 10.34 -7.38 14.44
CA LYS A 98 10.89 -8.56 15.14
C LYS A 98 11.14 -8.29 16.62
N THR A 99 11.65 -7.10 16.97
CA THR A 99 11.87 -6.70 18.37
C THR A 99 10.56 -6.56 19.15
N GLN A 100 9.45 -6.24 18.47
CA GLN A 100 8.10 -6.21 19.05
C GLN A 100 7.44 -7.60 19.10
N GLY A 101 8.14 -8.67 18.71
CA GLY A 101 7.63 -10.04 18.72
C GLY A 101 6.76 -10.42 17.51
N LEU A 102 6.73 -9.58 16.47
CA LEU A 102 6.03 -9.89 15.23
C LEU A 102 6.92 -10.72 14.28
N ASN A 103 6.31 -11.64 13.54
CA ASN A 103 6.98 -12.21 12.37
C ASN A 103 7.06 -11.14 11.28
N ALA A 104 8.27 -10.90 10.77
CA ALA A 104 8.47 -9.93 9.71
C ALA A 104 9.53 -10.40 8.72
N GLU A 105 9.28 -10.21 7.42
CA GLU A 105 10.21 -10.62 6.38
C GLU A 105 10.50 -9.49 5.40
N TYR A 106 11.78 -9.41 5.01
CA TYR A 106 12.22 -8.42 4.06
C TYR A 106 11.74 -8.79 2.65
N MET A 107 11.09 -7.86 1.96
CA MET A 107 10.65 -8.06 0.58
C MET A 107 10.84 -6.77 -0.22
N HIS A 108 11.36 -6.88 -1.44
CA HIS A 108 11.49 -5.74 -2.34
C HIS A 108 10.15 -5.39 -2.99
N PRO A 109 9.87 -4.09 -3.25
CA PRO A 109 8.73 -3.72 -4.08
C PRO A 109 8.96 -4.27 -5.49
N ALA A 110 7.92 -4.85 -6.09
CA ALA A 110 7.98 -5.40 -7.43
C ALA A 110 7.45 -4.40 -8.47
N PHE A 111 8.02 -4.46 -9.67
CA PHE A 111 7.49 -3.79 -10.85
C PHE A 111 6.83 -4.81 -11.78
N ASP A 112 5.64 -4.50 -12.28
CA ASP A 112 4.95 -5.37 -13.23
C ASP A 112 5.55 -5.23 -14.63
N GLU A 113 6.47 -6.13 -14.97
CA GLU A 113 7.14 -6.16 -16.28
C GLU A 113 6.18 -6.29 -17.47
N ARG A 114 4.94 -6.76 -17.26
CA ARG A 114 3.93 -6.80 -18.33
C ARG A 114 3.60 -5.41 -18.85
N ILE A 115 3.80 -4.36 -18.04
CA ILE A 115 3.65 -2.97 -18.46
C ILE A 115 4.64 -2.64 -19.59
N LEU A 116 5.85 -3.21 -19.57
CA LEU A 116 6.85 -2.97 -20.62
C LEU A 116 6.35 -3.38 -22.01
N LYS A 117 5.53 -4.43 -22.09
CA LYS A 117 4.92 -4.89 -23.35
C LYS A 117 3.86 -3.92 -23.88
N LYS A 118 3.30 -3.06 -23.03
CA LYS A 118 2.29 -2.05 -23.39
C LYS A 118 2.92 -0.71 -23.76
N LEU A 119 4.15 -0.46 -23.32
CA LEU A 119 4.89 0.73 -23.68
C LEU A 119 5.35 0.60 -25.14
N LYS A 120 4.99 1.58 -25.97
CA LYS A 120 5.57 1.70 -27.30
C LYS A 120 7.03 2.14 -27.14
N ASN A 121 7.98 1.33 -27.59
CA ASN A 121 9.42 1.67 -27.60
C ASN A 121 9.79 2.76 -28.62
N THR A 122 8.84 3.60 -29.04
CA THR A 122 8.99 4.53 -30.16
C THR A 122 9.42 5.93 -29.75
N SER A 123 9.52 6.24 -28.46
CA SER A 123 9.99 7.55 -27.99
C SER A 123 11.51 7.61 -28.04
N THR A 124 12.04 8.60 -28.76
CA THR A 124 13.46 8.98 -28.70
C THR A 124 13.83 9.36 -27.26
N LYS A 125 14.95 8.83 -26.75
CA LYS A 125 15.49 9.21 -25.43
C LYS A 125 16.22 10.55 -25.55
N ASP A 126 15.46 11.64 -25.61
CA ASP A 126 15.93 13.02 -25.79
C ASP A 126 16.17 13.76 -24.46
N ILE A 127 15.90 13.11 -23.33
CA ILE A 127 16.15 13.64 -21.99
C ILE A 127 17.39 12.93 -21.40
N PRO A 128 18.56 13.61 -21.35
CA PRO A 128 19.81 13.00 -20.91
C PRO A 128 19.86 12.80 -19.39
N PHE A 129 19.16 13.64 -18.63
CA PHE A 129 19.12 13.55 -17.18
C PHE A 129 17.77 14.04 -16.66
N SER A 130 17.07 13.16 -15.94
CA SER A 130 15.73 13.41 -15.41
C SER A 130 15.56 12.89 -14.00
N PHE A 131 14.70 13.55 -13.24
CA PHE A 131 14.12 13.03 -12.02
C PHE A 131 12.60 13.07 -12.12
N VAL A 132 11.96 11.97 -11.70
CA VAL A 132 10.49 11.86 -11.61
C VAL A 132 10.14 11.48 -10.16
N GLY A 133 9.46 12.37 -9.44
CA GLY A 133 9.06 12.12 -8.06
C GLY A 133 8.60 13.38 -7.30
N GLY A 134 8.10 13.18 -6.08
CA GLY A 134 7.62 14.27 -5.23
C GLY A 134 8.74 15.16 -4.68
N TRP A 135 8.42 16.44 -4.58
CA TRP A 135 9.21 17.47 -3.90
C TRP A 135 8.45 17.90 -2.65
N ASP A 136 8.86 17.38 -1.50
CA ASP A 136 8.26 17.66 -0.19
C ASP A 136 9.33 17.67 0.91
N ASP A 137 8.96 18.19 2.08
CA ASP A 137 9.86 18.27 3.24
C ASP A 137 10.03 16.92 3.96
N VAL A 138 9.15 15.94 3.69
CA VAL A 138 9.31 14.56 4.18
C VAL A 138 10.56 13.91 3.56
N HIS A 139 10.98 14.41 2.39
CA HIS A 139 12.16 13.96 1.67
C HIS A 139 13.26 15.03 1.61
N ILE A 140 13.62 15.63 2.76
CA ILE A 140 14.61 16.73 2.83
C ILE A 140 15.94 16.43 2.14
N ASN A 141 16.47 15.21 2.26
CA ASN A 141 17.72 14.82 1.61
C ASN A 141 17.61 14.84 0.08
N ARG A 142 16.48 14.39 -0.45
CA ARG A 142 16.18 14.44 -1.89
C ARG A 142 16.06 15.90 -2.34
N LYS A 143 15.32 16.72 -1.60
CA LYS A 143 15.15 18.14 -1.88
C LYS A 143 16.49 18.86 -1.98
N ASN A 144 17.36 18.70 -0.98
CA ASN A 144 18.69 19.29 -0.96
C ASN A 144 19.55 18.79 -2.15
N ALA A 145 19.52 17.49 -2.45
CA ALA A 145 20.25 16.94 -3.59
C ALA A 145 19.76 17.51 -4.94
N LEU A 146 18.44 17.60 -5.14
CA LEU A 146 17.88 18.15 -6.37
C LEU A 146 18.16 19.65 -6.51
N GLN A 147 18.15 20.42 -5.41
CA GLN A 147 18.54 21.84 -5.43
C GLN A 147 19.98 22.03 -5.92
N GLU A 148 20.89 21.14 -5.53
CA GLU A 148 22.28 21.20 -5.99
C GLU A 148 22.43 20.71 -7.43
N LEU A 149 21.72 19.64 -7.81
CA LEU A 149 21.76 19.11 -9.17
C LEU A 149 21.22 20.10 -10.20
N VAL A 150 20.15 20.84 -9.89
CA VAL A 150 19.58 21.84 -10.83
C VAL A 150 20.57 22.98 -11.11
N LYS A 151 21.43 23.34 -10.15
CA LYS A 151 22.45 24.39 -10.36
C LYS A 151 23.60 23.93 -11.25
N ASN A 152 23.94 22.64 -11.21
CA ASN A 152 25.17 22.11 -11.80
C ASN A 152 24.93 21.20 -13.00
N THR A 153 23.68 20.89 -13.35
CA THR A 153 23.33 19.92 -14.39
C THR A 153 22.08 20.33 -15.17
N PRO A 154 21.87 19.82 -16.40
CA PRO A 154 20.66 20.07 -17.17
C PRO A 154 19.48 19.18 -16.75
N ILE A 155 19.42 18.76 -15.47
CA ILE A 155 18.38 17.87 -14.97
C ILE A 155 16.99 18.44 -15.22
N LYS A 156 16.10 17.62 -15.78
CA LYS A 156 14.68 17.95 -15.92
C LYS A 156 13.88 17.25 -14.81
N LEU A 157 12.94 17.97 -14.20
CA LEU A 157 12.15 17.49 -13.05
C LEU A 157 10.68 17.33 -13.44
N TRP A 158 10.07 16.20 -13.08
CA TRP A 158 8.62 15.96 -13.16
C TRP A 158 8.11 15.42 -11.84
N GLY A 159 6.94 15.89 -11.40
CA GLY A 159 6.34 15.39 -10.17
C GLY A 159 5.36 16.36 -9.55
N ILE A 160 4.98 16.06 -8.32
CA ILE A 160 4.12 16.91 -7.50
C ILE A 160 5.03 17.80 -6.65
N PHE A 161 4.83 19.11 -6.75
CA PHE A 161 5.47 20.13 -5.94
C PHE A 161 4.42 20.64 -4.96
N LEU A 162 4.54 20.23 -3.70
CA LEU A 162 3.67 20.66 -2.61
C LEU A 162 4.37 21.70 -1.74
#